data_AF-A0A2J0N0L3-F1
#
_entry.id   AF-A0A2J0N0L3-F1
#
_cell.length_a   1.000
_cell.length_b   1.000
_cell.length_c   1.000
_cell.angle_alpha   90.00
_cell.angle_beta   90.00
_cell.angle_gamma   90.00
#
_symmetry.space_group_name_H-M   'P 1'
#
loop_
_entity.id
_entity.type
_entity.pdbx_description
1 polymer ?
#
loop_
_entity_poly.entity_id
_entity_poly.type
_entity_poly.pdbx_seq_one_letter_code
_entity_poly.pdbx_strand_id
1 'polypeptide(L)'
;VNFVDDIIGTKAKQAIKEQKKNEIVFLQNLRFAVGETKNRSKFAKALSKFADLYVNDAFAVCHRAHASVSAIKKYLPSYAGLLLEEELTNLNHILHPAKPFVVIMGGAKIETKLPLLKKFTKTANK
;
A
#
# COMPACT_ATOMS: atom_id res chain seq x y z
N VAL A 1 -13.72 13.17 -11.26
CA VAL A 1 -13.58 11.90 -10.52
C VAL A 1 -14.99 11.37 -10.27
N ASN A 2 -15.28 10.13 -10.66
CA ASN A 2 -16.57 9.47 -10.45
C ASN A 2 -16.49 8.59 -9.21
N PHE A 3 -17.16 8.97 -8.12
CA PHE A 3 -17.21 8.16 -6.91
C PHE A 3 -18.34 7.11 -7.03
N VAL A 4 -18.03 5.86 -6.67
CA VAL A 4 -18.96 4.74 -6.71
C VAL A 4 -19.11 4.16 -5.32
N ASP A 5 -20.32 4.27 -4.75
CA ASP A 5 -20.69 3.66 -3.47
C ASP A 5 -20.94 2.15 -3.61
N ASP A 6 -19.91 1.43 -4.08
CA ASP A 6 -19.83 -0.01 -4.25
C ASP A 6 -18.35 -0.40 -4.38
N ILE A 7 -18.03 -1.66 -4.06
CA ILE A 7 -16.65 -2.18 -4.07
C ILE A 7 -16.47 -3.17 -5.23
N ILE A 8 -17.28 -4.23 -5.27
CA ILE A 8 -17.20 -5.30 -6.30
C ILE A 8 -18.58 -5.73 -6.84
N GLY A 9 -19.63 -5.01 -6.46
CA GLY A 9 -21.00 -5.26 -6.89
C GLY A 9 -21.29 -4.75 -8.30
N THR A 10 -22.57 -4.63 -8.61
CA THR A 10 -23.05 -4.26 -9.95
C THR A 10 -22.74 -2.82 -10.31
N LYS A 11 -22.82 -1.87 -9.36
CA LYS A 11 -22.55 -0.46 -9.62
C LYS A 11 -21.08 -0.23 -9.97
N ALA A 12 -20.17 -0.88 -9.23
CA ALA A 12 -18.74 -0.82 -9.51
C ALA A 12 -18.40 -1.38 -10.89
N LYS A 13 -18.92 -2.58 -11.21
CA LYS A 13 -18.73 -3.21 -12.53
C LYS A 13 -19.21 -2.34 -13.68
N GLN A 14 -20.38 -1.73 -13.53
CA GLN A 14 -20.96 -0.88 -14.56
C GLN A 14 -20.14 0.40 -14.74
N ALA A 15 -19.81 1.09 -13.65
CA ALA A 15 -19.01 2.31 -13.71
C ALA A 15 -17.65 2.12 -14.38
N ILE A 16 -17.00 0.97 -14.13
CA ILE A 16 -15.72 0.64 -14.77
C ILE A 16 -15.90 0.25 -16.24
N LYS A 17 -16.97 -0.49 -16.58
CA LYS A 17 -17.28 -0.86 -17.97
C LYS A 17 -17.58 0.37 -18.83
N GLU A 18 -18.22 1.39 -18.26
CA GLU A 18 -18.62 2.62 -18.95
C GLU A 18 -17.54 3.72 -18.88
N GLN A 19 -16.43 3.47 -18.15
CA GLN A 19 -15.34 4.41 -17.97
C GLN A 19 -14.71 4.79 -19.31
N LYS A 20 -14.62 6.10 -19.58
CA LYS A 20 -13.94 6.62 -20.76
C LYS A 20 -12.46 6.83 -20.49
N LYS A 21 -11.68 6.95 -21.56
CA LYS A 21 -10.25 7.27 -21.47
C LYS A 21 -10.04 8.55 -20.65
N ASN A 22 -9.06 8.51 -19.75
CA ASN A 22 -8.68 9.59 -18.83
C ASN A 22 -9.73 9.94 -17.75
N GLU A 23 -10.75 9.10 -17.54
CA GLU A 23 -11.63 9.24 -16.38
C GLU A 23 -11.07 8.48 -15.18
N ILE A 24 -11.43 8.94 -13.98
CA ILE A 24 -11.04 8.31 -12.71
C ILE A 24 -12.31 7.81 -12.03
N VAL A 25 -12.34 6.50 -11.73
CA VAL A 25 -13.36 5.88 -10.88
C VAL A 25 -12.77 5.66 -9.48
N PHE A 26 -13.46 6.17 -8.47
CA PHE A 26 -13.08 6.02 -7.07
C PHE A 26 -14.09 5.12 -6.37
N LEU A 27 -13.67 3.92 -5.97
CA LEU A 27 -14.55 2.94 -5.33
C LEU A 27 -14.77 3.28 -3.85
N GLN A 28 -15.81 2.68 -3.27
CA GLN A 28 -16.06 2.73 -1.84
C GLN A 28 -14.89 2.12 -1.02
N ASN A 29 -14.79 2.51 0.25
CA ASN A 29 -13.82 2.05 1.21
C ASN A 29 -13.74 0.51 1.25
N LEU A 30 -12.61 -0.02 0.75
CA LEU A 30 -12.38 -1.45 0.64
C LEU A 30 -12.45 -2.18 1.99
N ARG A 31 -12.20 -1.49 3.12
CA ARG A 31 -12.26 -2.10 4.46
C ARG A 31 -13.69 -2.44 4.91
N PHE A 32 -14.73 -1.94 4.23
CA PHE A 32 -16.10 -2.40 4.45
C PHE A 32 -16.31 -3.83 3.95
N ALA A 33 -15.48 -4.30 3.02
CA ALA A 33 -15.45 -5.71 2.68
C ALA A 33 -14.55 -6.49 3.66
N VAL A 34 -15.13 -7.43 4.40
CA VAL A 34 -14.38 -8.34 5.31
C VAL A 34 -13.26 -9.09 4.58
N GLY A 35 -13.37 -9.27 3.26
CA GLY A 35 -12.34 -9.87 2.43
C GLY A 35 -11.03 -9.08 2.37
N GLU A 36 -11.08 -7.77 2.56
CA GLU A 36 -9.92 -6.87 2.47
C GLU A 36 -8.90 -7.14 3.59
N THR A 37 -9.32 -6.99 4.85
CA THR A 37 -8.44 -7.16 6.01
C THR A 37 -8.02 -8.61 6.23
N LYS A 38 -8.81 -9.58 5.75
CA LYS A 38 -8.50 -11.02 5.81
C LYS A 38 -7.67 -11.54 4.63
N ASN A 39 -7.18 -10.66 3.75
CA ASN A 39 -6.38 -11.05 2.57
C ASN A 39 -7.04 -12.10 1.67
N ARG A 40 -8.37 -12.07 1.51
CA ARG A 40 -9.08 -13.17 0.85
C ARG A 40 -8.80 -13.18 -0.64
N SER A 41 -8.20 -14.26 -1.14
CA SER A 41 -7.95 -14.50 -2.56
C SER A 41 -9.18 -14.31 -3.45
N LYS A 42 -10.37 -14.73 -3.01
CA LYS A 42 -11.62 -14.53 -3.75
C LYS A 42 -11.97 -13.06 -3.96
N PHE A 43 -11.70 -12.22 -2.96
CA PHE A 43 -11.96 -10.78 -3.03
C PHE A 43 -10.90 -10.08 -3.90
N ALA A 44 -9.62 -10.43 -3.74
CA ALA A 44 -8.55 -9.95 -4.61
C ALA A 44 -8.77 -10.30 -6.09
N LYS A 45 -9.21 -11.54 -6.39
CA LYS A 45 -9.57 -11.97 -7.75
C LYS A 45 -10.80 -11.25 -8.31
N ALA A 46 -11.70 -10.77 -7.45
CA ALA A 46 -12.85 -9.97 -7.89
C ALA A 46 -12.39 -8.55 -8.25
N LEU A 47 -11.57 -7.92 -7.41
CA LEU A 47 -10.95 -6.62 -7.68
C LEU A 47 -10.08 -6.65 -8.94
N SER A 48 -9.30 -7.70 -9.15
CA SER A 48 -8.41 -7.80 -10.30
C SER A 48 -9.13 -7.83 -11.65
N LYS A 49 -10.45 -8.09 -11.68
CA LYS A 49 -11.24 -8.06 -12.93
C LYS A 49 -11.52 -6.65 -13.42
N PHE A 50 -11.18 -5.63 -12.64
CA PHE A 50 -11.42 -4.24 -12.95
C PHE A 50 -10.28 -3.54 -13.67
N ALA A 51 -9.12 -4.18 -13.78
CA ALA A 51 -7.94 -3.57 -14.34
C ALA A 51 -7.07 -4.60 -15.04
N ASP A 52 -6.26 -4.12 -15.98
CA ASP A 52 -5.24 -4.93 -16.64
C ASP A 52 -3.91 -4.90 -15.86
N LEU A 53 -3.68 -3.83 -15.09
CA LEU A 53 -2.45 -3.59 -14.34
C LEU A 53 -2.79 -3.14 -12.91
N TYR A 54 -1.92 -3.48 -11.97
CA TYR A 54 -1.99 -3.00 -10.59
C TYR A 54 -0.82 -2.08 -10.29
N VAL A 55 -1.12 -0.89 -9.75
CA VAL A 55 -0.13 0.07 -9.25
C VAL A 55 -0.38 0.27 -7.77
N ASN A 56 0.63 0.00 -6.94
CA ASN A 56 0.59 0.29 -5.52
C ASN A 56 1.30 1.61 -5.24
N ASP A 57 0.53 2.63 -4.89
CA ASP A 57 1.05 3.94 -4.49
C ASP A 57 0.76 4.24 -2.99
N ALA A 58 0.59 3.19 -2.18
CA ALA A 58 0.15 3.31 -0.79
C ALA A 58 1.15 2.66 0.20
N PHE A 59 2.35 3.25 0.32
CA PHE A 59 3.43 2.73 1.18
C PHE A 59 2.98 2.46 2.64
N ALA A 60 2.18 3.37 3.21
CA ALA A 60 1.71 3.29 4.58
C ALA A 60 0.93 2.00 4.91
N VAL A 61 0.37 1.30 3.92
CA VAL A 61 -0.35 0.02 4.13
C VAL A 61 0.44 -1.21 3.69
N CYS A 62 1.62 -1.05 3.09
CA CYS A 62 2.46 -2.16 2.62
C CYS A 62 2.88 -3.12 3.73
N HIS A 63 2.93 -2.66 4.98
CA HIS A 63 3.21 -3.52 6.14
C HIS A 63 2.05 -4.47 6.49
N ARG A 64 0.89 -4.36 5.83
CA ARG A 64 -0.28 -5.22 6.04
C ARG A 64 -0.50 -6.13 4.85
N ALA A 65 -0.72 -7.41 5.13
CA ALA A 65 -1.12 -8.38 4.12
C ALA A 65 -2.63 -8.25 3.82
N HIS A 66 -3.09 -7.12 3.31
CA HIS A 66 -4.48 -6.95 2.88
C HIS A 66 -4.70 -7.39 1.43
N ALA A 67 -5.96 -7.67 1.05
CA ALA A 67 -6.27 -8.19 -0.27
C ALA A 67 -5.90 -7.21 -1.40
N SER A 68 -6.24 -5.93 -1.25
CA SER A 68 -5.94 -4.86 -2.21
C SER A 68 -4.45 -4.51 -2.34
N VAL A 69 -3.61 -4.97 -1.39
CA VAL A 69 -2.18 -4.64 -1.31
C VAL A 69 -1.31 -5.86 -1.66
N SER A 70 -1.69 -7.02 -1.14
CA SER A 70 -0.89 -8.25 -1.14
C SER A 70 -1.46 -9.29 -2.11
N ALA A 71 -2.69 -9.78 -1.88
CA ALA A 71 -3.25 -10.87 -2.68
C ALA A 71 -3.55 -10.48 -4.13
N ILE A 72 -3.88 -9.22 -4.42
CA ILE A 72 -4.17 -8.75 -5.79
C ILE A 72 -2.98 -8.96 -6.74
N LYS A 73 -1.75 -8.90 -6.21
CA LYS A 73 -0.51 -9.10 -6.98
C LYS A 73 -0.37 -10.51 -7.56
N LYS A 74 -1.16 -11.47 -7.09
CA LYS A 74 -1.22 -12.83 -7.66
C LYS A 74 -2.01 -12.89 -8.97
N TYR A 75 -2.77 -11.85 -9.29
CA TYR A 75 -3.72 -11.84 -10.39
C TYR A 75 -3.42 -10.79 -11.46
N LEU A 76 -2.57 -9.79 -11.16
CA LEU A 76 -2.21 -8.72 -12.09
C LEU A 76 -0.71 -8.45 -12.09
N PRO A 77 -0.12 -8.09 -13.26
CA PRO A 77 1.17 -7.41 -13.30
C PRO A 77 1.16 -6.21 -12.36
N SER A 78 2.16 -6.15 -11.48
CA SER A 78 2.15 -5.28 -10.29
C SER A 78 3.36 -4.37 -10.27
N TYR A 79 3.11 -3.07 -10.10
CA TYR A 79 4.13 -2.03 -10.13
C TYR A 79 4.05 -1.15 -8.88
N ALA A 80 5.17 -0.53 -8.52
CA ALA A 80 5.17 0.56 -7.56
C ALA A 80 4.72 1.85 -8.27
N GLY A 81 3.89 2.64 -7.59
CA GLY A 81 3.67 4.03 -7.95
C GLY A 81 4.84 4.91 -7.49
N LEU A 82 4.78 6.20 -7.84
CA LEU A 82 5.85 7.16 -7.59
C LEU A 82 6.11 7.36 -6.09
N LEU A 83 5.05 7.43 -5.26
CA LEU A 83 5.20 7.57 -3.81
C LEU A 83 5.85 6.32 -3.22
N LEU A 84 5.43 5.14 -3.67
CA LEU A 84 6.03 3.90 -3.17
C LEU A 84 7.50 3.77 -3.58
N GLU A 85 7.86 4.17 -4.80
CA GLU A 85 9.24 4.18 -5.28
C GLU A 85 10.12 5.14 -4.46
N GLU A 86 9.64 6.36 -4.21
CA GLU A 86 10.34 7.37 -3.41
C GLU A 86 10.56 6.87 -1.97
N GLU A 87 9.52 6.30 -1.34
CA GLU A 87 9.60 5.75 0.02
C GLU A 87 10.60 4.59 0.11
N LEU A 88 10.63 3.70 -0.88
CA LEU A 88 11.61 2.61 -0.93
C LEU A 88 13.03 3.12 -1.14
N THR A 89 13.20 4.17 -1.94
CA THR A 89 14.50 4.82 -2.17
C THR A 89 15.03 5.44 -0.89
N ASN A 90 14.20 6.22 -0.19
CA ASN A 90 14.53 6.83 1.09
C ASN A 90 14.82 5.77 2.18
N LEU A 91 14.02 4.71 2.25
CA LEU A 91 14.29 3.59 3.14
C LEU A 91 15.63 2.91 2.84
N ASN A 92 15.97 2.73 1.56
CA ASN A 92 17.24 2.13 1.18
C ASN A 92 18.43 2.98 1.65
N HIS A 93 18.32 4.31 1.57
CA HIS A 93 19.32 5.22 2.12
C HIS A 93 19.44 5.11 3.65
N ILE A 94 18.34 4.89 4.37
CA ILE A 94 18.36 4.68 5.83
C ILE A 94 18.97 3.33 6.20
N LEU A 95 18.76 2.29 5.38
CA LEU A 95 19.33 0.95 5.59
C LEU A 95 20.83 0.88 5.25
N HIS A 96 21.30 1.75 4.35
CA HIS A 96 22.69 1.87 3.92
C HIS A 96 23.19 3.33 4.06
N PRO A 97 23.23 3.87 5.29
CA PRO A 97 23.43 5.29 5.48
C PRO A 97 24.89 5.71 5.23
N ALA A 98 25.07 6.84 4.55
CA ALA A 98 26.34 7.54 4.53
C ALA A 98 26.71 8.03 5.94
N LYS A 99 28.01 8.11 6.23
CA LYS A 99 28.50 8.59 7.52
C LYS A 99 28.88 10.08 7.43
N PRO A 100 28.65 10.87 8.50
CA PRO A 100 28.06 10.47 9.78
C PRO A 100 26.54 10.25 9.71
N PHE A 101 26.05 9.15 10.29
CA PHE A 101 24.63 8.84 10.40
C PHE A 101 24.12 9.19 11.80
N VAL A 102 23.12 10.07 11.89
CA VAL A 102 22.56 10.52 13.17
C VAL A 102 21.10 10.09 13.27
N VAL A 103 20.70 9.51 14.40
CA VAL A 103 19.32 9.07 14.64
C VAL A 103 18.68 9.87 15.77
N ILE A 104 17.66 10.65 15.44
CA ILE A 104 16.86 11.41 16.42
C ILE A 104 15.59 10.61 16.73
N MET A 105 15.40 10.25 18.01
CA MET A 105 14.16 9.59 18.45
C MET A 105 13.51 10.29 19.64
N GLY A 106 12.20 10.44 19.55
CA GLY A 106 11.34 10.98 20.60
C GLY A 106 9.98 10.29 20.65
N GLY A 107 9.06 10.87 21.41
CA GLY A 107 7.72 10.34 21.68
C GLY A 107 7.58 9.75 23.09
N ALA A 108 6.35 9.67 23.58
CA ALA A 108 6.06 9.37 24.99
C ALA A 108 6.22 7.89 25.40
N LYS A 109 6.09 6.95 24.44
CA LYS A 109 6.09 5.50 24.70
C LYS A 109 7.36 4.85 24.19
N ILE A 110 8.35 4.69 25.07
CA ILE A 110 9.67 4.13 24.74
C ILE A 110 9.57 2.71 24.17
N GLU A 111 8.58 1.93 24.60
CA GLU A 111 8.39 0.53 24.19
C GLU A 111 8.19 0.42 22.68
N THR A 112 7.55 1.42 22.07
CA THR A 112 7.33 1.47 20.61
C THR A 112 8.59 1.77 19.81
N LYS A 113 9.65 2.27 20.47
CA LYS A 113 10.92 2.71 19.85
C LYS A 113 12.07 1.75 20.09
N LEU A 114 11.99 0.89 21.12
CA LEU A 114 13.02 -0.09 21.44
C LEU A 114 13.49 -0.95 20.25
N PRO A 115 12.62 -1.44 19.35
CA PRO A 115 13.09 -2.22 18.20
C PRO A 115 13.95 -1.40 17.24
N LEU A 116 13.58 -0.14 17.00
CA LEU A 116 14.35 0.77 16.13
C LEU A 116 15.68 1.17 16.78
N LEU A 117 15.69 1.44 18.10
CA LEU A 117 16.92 1.68 18.86
C LEU A 117 17.88 0.50 18.68
N LYS A 118 17.42 -0.73 18.96
CA LYS A 118 18.24 -1.95 18.82
C LYS A 118 18.79 -2.16 17.41
N LYS A 119 18.04 -1.74 16.39
CA LYS A 119 18.47 -1.82 14.99
C LYS A 119 19.58 -0.80 14.68
N PHE A 120 19.41 0.45 15.09
CA PHE A 120 20.27 1.55 14.67
C PHE A 120 21.46 1.83 15.59
N THR A 121 21.49 1.33 16.83
CA THR A 121 22.68 1.44 17.70
C THR A 121 23.94 0.81 17.09
N LYS A 122 23.79 -0.08 16.12
CA LYS A 122 24.91 -0.72 15.40
C LYS A 122 25.47 0.12 14.25
N THR A 123 24.70 1.07 13.73
CA THR A 123 25.04 1.83 12.50
C THR A 123 25.14 3.33 12.72
N ALA A 124 24.40 3.88 13.69
CA ALA A 124 24.40 5.30 14.02
C ALA A 124 25.74 5.73 14.64
N ASN A 125 26.20 6.91 14.23
CA ASN A 125 27.33 7.60 14.84
C ASN A 125 26.90 8.45 16.04
N LYS A 126 25.66 8.94 16.02
CA LYS A 126 25.03 9.71 17.11
C LYS A 126 23.55 9.39 17.21
#